data_AF-A0A255GEZ2-F1
#
_entry.id   AF-A0A255GEZ2-F1
#
_cell.length_a   1.000
_cell.length_b   1.000
_cell.length_c   1.000
_cell.angle_alpha   90.00
_cell.angle_beta   90.00
_cell.angle_gamma   90.00
#
_symmetry.space_group_name_H-M   'P 1'
#
loop_
_entity.id
_entity.type
_entity.pdbx_description
1 polymer ?
#
loop_
_entity_poly.entity_id
_entity_poly.type
_entity_poly.pdbx_seq_one_letter_code
_entity_poly.pdbx_strand_id
1 'polypeptide(L)' 'MNSGMLIGIVALVLGLAPAIVGVRLAYVNPPESAGRRRGVLIAVLGLGIIWIGGFIGAFASLGGI' A
#
# COMPACT_ATOMS: atom_id res chain seq x y z
N MET A 1 -14.17 -16.81 12.63
CA MET A 1 -13.31 -15.92 11.81
C MET A 1 -11.97 -15.81 12.51
N ASN A 2 -10.87 -16.21 11.86
CA ASN A 2 -9.54 -16.24 12.49
C ASN A 2 -9.01 -14.80 12.68
N SER A 3 -8.40 -14.49 13.83
CA SER A 3 -7.90 -13.13 14.12
C SER A 3 -6.88 -12.64 13.08
N GLY A 4 -6.07 -13.54 12.50
CA GLY A 4 -5.15 -13.22 11.40
C GLY A 4 -5.85 -12.75 10.12
N MET A 5 -7.02 -13.31 9.82
CA MET A 5 -7.83 -12.91 8.66
C MET A 5 -8.41 -11.50 8.85
N LEU A 6 -8.85 -11.18 10.08
CA LEU A 6 -9.30 -9.83 10.44
C LEU A 6 -8.17 -8.80 10.32
N ILE A 7 -6.97 -9.14 10.80
CA ILE A 7 -5.79 -8.27 10.68
C ILE A 7 -5.42 -8.04 9.22
N GLY A 8 -5.45 -9.09 8.40
CA GLY A 8 -5.19 -9.01 6.97
C GLY A 8 -6.17 -8.10 6.22
N ILE A 9 -7.48 -8.28 6.46
CA ILE A 9 -8.54 -7.45 5.86
C ILE A 9 -8.42 -5.99 6.33
N VAL A 10 -8.17 -5.77 7.63
CA VAL A 10 -8.00 -4.42 8.19
C VAL A 10 -6.77 -3.73 7.58
N ALA A 11 -5.64 -4.43 7.45
CA ALA A 11 -4.44 -3.88 6.80
C ALA A 11 -4.68 -3.54 5.32
N LEU A 12 -5.45 -4.37 4.61
CA LEU A 12 -5.78 -4.18 3.21
C LEU A 12 -6.70 -2.97 2.99
N VAL A 13 -7.73 -2.81 3.83
CA VAL A 13 -8.66 -1.67 3.80
C VAL A 13 -7.97 -0.37 4.22
N LEU A 14 -7.20 -0.39 5.32
CA LEU A 14 -6.50 0.78 5.83
C LEU A 14 -5.32 1.19 4.94
N GLY A 15 -4.68 0.25 4.24
CA GLY A 15 -3.58 0.52 3.32
C GLY A 15 -4.04 1.06 1.95
N LEU A 16 -5.24 0.69 1.50
CA LEU A 16 -5.74 1.06 0.17
C LEU A 16 -6.05 2.57 0.06
N ALA A 17 -6.70 3.14 1.07
CA ALA A 17 -7.06 4.56 1.08
C ALA A 17 -5.83 5.51 0.98
N PRO A 18 -4.79 5.40 1.83
CA PRO A 18 -3.60 6.24 1.71
C PRO A 18 -2.80 5.96 0.43
N ALA A 19 -2.85 4.74 -0.11
CA ALA A 19 -2.24 4.43 -1.41
C ALA A 19 -2.90 5.19 -2.56
N ILE A 20 -4.24 5.17 -2.63
CA ILE A 20 -5.00 5.90 -3.65
C ILE A 20 -4.78 7.40 -3.49
N VAL A 21 -4.85 7.93 -2.27
CA VAL A 21 -4.66 9.36 -1.99
C VAL A 21 -3.22 9.79 -2.33
N GLY A 22 -2.21 9.02 -1.96
CA GLY A 22 -0.80 9.32 -2.25
C GLY A 22 -0.53 9.39 -3.75
N VAL A 23 -1.05 8.43 -4.52
CA VAL A 23 -0.96 8.42 -5.98
C VAL A 23 -1.72 9.60 -6.58
N ARG A 24 -2.96 9.86 -6.14
CA ARG A 24 -3.77 10.97 -6.64
C ARG A 24 -3.09 12.32 -6.38
N LEU A 25 -2.53 12.53 -5.18
CA LEU A 25 -1.79 13.75 -4.84
C LEU A 25 -0.56 13.94 -5.72
N ALA A 26 0.18 12.85 -6.01
CA ALA A 26 1.30 12.87 -6.94
C ALA A 26 0.90 13.20 -8.39
N TYR A 27 -0.29 12.78 -8.83
CA TYR A 27 -0.83 13.11 -10.15
C TYR A 27 -1.37 14.54 -10.25
N VAL A 28 -1.97 15.09 -9.18
CA VAL A 28 -2.51 16.47 -9.15
C VAL A 28 -1.41 17.50 -9.03
N ASN A 29 -0.43 17.22 -8.17
CA ASN A 29 0.72 18.08 -7.94
C ASN A 29 1.98 17.37 -8.45
N PRO A 30 2.18 17.34 -9.78
CA PRO A 30 3.33 16.67 -10.34
C PRO A 30 4.61 17.34 -9.81
N PRO A 31 5.57 16.57 -9.28
CA PRO A 31 6.78 17.12 -8.72
C PRO A 31 7.59 17.87 -9.78
N GLU A 32 7.80 19.17 -9.55
CA GLU A 32 8.50 20.10 -10.44
C GLU A 32 10.03 19.86 -10.50
N SER A 33 10.60 19.20 -9.48
CA SER A 33 12.04 18.93 -9.40
C SER A 33 12.36 17.44 -9.53
N ALA A 34 13.48 17.13 -10.20
CA ALA A 34 13.93 15.76 -10.44
C ALA A 34 14.14 14.97 -9.12
N GLY A 35 14.56 15.65 -8.06
CA GLY A 35 14.68 15.06 -6.72
C GLY A 35 13.33 14.69 -6.10
N ARG A 36 12.31 15.54 -6.27
CA ARG A 36 10.95 15.29 -5.75
C ARG A 36 10.23 14.20 -6.57
N ARG A 37 10.50 14.10 -7.88
CA ARG A 37 10.07 12.96 -8.71
C ARG A 37 10.59 11.63 -8.18
N ARG A 38 11.88 11.56 -7.86
CA ARG A 38 12.47 10.35 -7.24
C ARG A 38 11.89 10.07 -5.87
N GLY A 39 11.69 11.09 -5.03
CA GLY A 39 11.05 10.93 -3.73
C GLY A 39 9.62 10.37 -3.82
N VAL A 40 8.81 10.88 -4.75
CA VAL A 40 7.46 10.37 -5.02
C VAL A 40 7.49 8.95 -5.55
N LEU A 41 8.40 8.63 -6.48
CA LEU A 41 8.57 7.27 -6.99
C LEU A 41 8.96 6.28 -5.88
N ILE A 42 9.88 6.65 -5.00
CA ILE A 42 10.29 5.83 -3.85
C ILE A 42 9.12 5.66 -2.87
N ALA A 43 8.36 6.72 -2.60
CA ALA A 43 7.19 6.66 -1.73
C ALA A 43 6.10 5.74 -2.31
N VAL A 44 5.81 5.83 -3.60
CA VAL A 44 4.85 4.95 -4.30
C VAL A 44 5.34 3.50 -4.32
N LEU A 45 6.62 3.26 -4.61
CA LEU A 45 7.23 1.93 -4.56
C LEU A 45 7.17 1.33 -3.16
N GLY A 46 7.57 2.08 -2.14
CA GLY A 46 7.54 1.64 -0.75
C GLY A 46 6.12 1.32 -0.27
N LEU A 47 5.16 2.17 -0.63
CA LEU A 47 3.75 1.96 -0.30
C LEU A 47 3.17 0.73 -1.02
N GLY A 48 3.55 0.51 -2.28
CA GLY A 48 3.21 -0.71 -3.03
C GLY A 48 3.78 -1.98 -2.40
N ILE A 49 5.05 -1.97 -1.96
CA ILE A 49 5.70 -3.11 -1.30
C ILE A 49 5.00 -3.44 0.02
N ILE A 50 4.71 -2.44 0.85
CA ILE A 50 3.99 -2.62 2.12
C ILE A 50 2.60 -3.23 1.87
N TRP A 51 1.90 -2.73 0.85
CA TRP A 51 0.58 -3.22 0.49
C TRP A 51 0.63 -4.68 0.00
N ILE A 52 1.57 -5.02 -0.88
CA ILE A 52 1.79 -6.40 -1.36
C ILE A 52 2.16 -7.34 -0.20
N GLY A 53 3.04 -6.92 0.71
CA GLY A 53 3.40 -7.71 1.89
C GLY A 53 2.21 -7.98 2.81
N GLY A 54 1.38 -6.95 3.08
CA GLY A 54 0.15 -7.09 3.85
C GLY A 54 -0.88 -7.99 3.17
N PHE A 55 -1.02 -7.87 1.85
CA PHE A 55 -1.89 -8.71 1.02
C PHE A 55 -1.44 -10.17 1.06
N ILE A 56 -0.16 -10.45 0.81
CA ILE A 56 0.39 -11.81 0.86
C ILE A 56 0.25 -12.42 2.25
N GLY A 57 0.51 -11.67 3.33
CA GLY A 57 0.33 -12.15 4.70
C GLY A 57 -1.13 -12.50 5.01
N ALA A 58 -2.08 -11.68 4.56
CA ALA A 58 -3.51 -11.94 4.69
C ALA A 58 -3.93 -13.23 3.95
N PHE A 59 -3.47 -13.42 2.72
CA PHE A 59 -3.77 -14.61 1.89
C PHE A 59 -3.03 -15.87 2.34
N ALA A 60 -1.80 -15.76 2.85
CA ALA A 60 -1.09 -16.89 3.47
C ALA A 60 -1.87 -17.41 4.68
N SER A 61 -2.53 -16.53 5.45
CA SER A 61 -3.43 -16.94 6.53
C SER A 61 -4.74 -17.60 6.06
N LEU A 62 -5.11 -17.43 4.78
CA LEU A 62 -6.27 -18.05 4.12
C LEU A 62 -5.92 -19.37 3.42
N GLY A 63 -4.68 -19.53 2.94
CA GLY A 63 -4.18 -20.76 2.31
C GLY A 63 -3.59 -21.78 3.29
N GLY A 64 -3.52 -21.45 4.58
CA GLY A 64 -3.21 -22.36 5.69
C GLY A 64 -4.44 -23.14 6.19
N ILE A 65 -5.34 -23.49 5.27
CA ILE A 65 -6.45 -24.43 5.46
C ILE A 65 -6.15 -25.64 4.58
#